data_AF-A0A510HLW5-F1
#
_entry.id   AF-A0A510HLW5-F1
#
_cell.length_a   1.000
_cell.length_b   1.000
_cell.length_c   1.000
_cell.angle_alpha   90.00
_cell.angle_beta   90.00
_cell.angle_gamma   90.00
#
_symmetry.space_group_name_H-M   'P 1'
#
loop_
_entity.id
_entity.type
_entity.pdbx_description
1 polymer ?
#
loop_
_entity_poly.entity_id
_entity_poly.type
_entity_poly.pdbx_seq_one_letter_code
_entity_poly.pdbx_strand_id
1 'polypeptide(L)'
;MGSGAFGEMPVTWASRTESPDGKTSPEELIAAAHASCFAMALSFVLGEGGNPPERLEIGATSTFEEADGGFRISRMQLDVRGRVPGLDEEGFRSAVEQAEQGCPVSNALRGNVDISVSARLEG
;
A
#
# COMPACT_ATOMS: atom_id res chain seq x y z
N MET A 1 22.32 4.94 4.43
CA MET A 1 21.63 4.79 3.13
C MET A 1 20.44 5.75 3.09
N GLY A 2 20.11 6.33 1.93
CA GLY A 2 18.80 6.97 1.71
C GLY A 2 18.76 8.49 1.52
N SER A 3 17.54 8.97 1.24
CA SER A 3 17.13 10.35 0.92
C SER A 3 17.31 11.40 2.03
N GLY A 4 17.90 11.02 3.17
CA GLY A 4 18.02 11.85 4.37
C GLY A 4 16.83 11.79 5.34
N ALA A 5 15.73 11.13 4.97
CA ALA A 5 14.54 11.00 5.81
C ALA A 5 14.67 9.96 6.94
N PHE A 6 15.54 8.97 6.77
CA PHE A 6 15.77 7.88 7.72
C PHE A 6 17.22 7.87 8.18
N GLY A 7 17.44 7.43 9.42
CA GLY A 7 18.77 7.06 9.91
C GLY A 7 19.28 5.78 9.23
N GLU A 8 20.36 5.20 9.75
CA GLU A 8 20.77 3.88 9.29
C GLU A 8 19.69 2.83 9.62
N MET A 9 19.20 2.16 8.59
CA MET A 9 18.28 1.04 8.72
C MET A 9 19.07 -0.27 8.58
N PRO A 10 19.01 -1.20 9.55
CA PRO A 10 19.78 -2.44 9.55
C PRO A 10 19.13 -3.48 8.63
N VAL A 11 19.18 -3.23 7.33
CA VAL A 11 18.69 -4.16 6.30
C VAL A 11 19.78 -5.19 5.99
N THR A 12 19.47 -6.47 6.13
CA THR A 12 20.40 -7.57 5.80
C THR A 12 19.72 -8.60 4.91
N TRP A 13 20.51 -9.50 4.30
CA TRP A 13 19.95 -10.63 3.56
C TRP A 13 19.13 -11.55 4.48
N ALA A 14 19.65 -11.85 5.68
CA ALA A 14 18.95 -12.67 6.66
C ALA A 14 17.58 -12.08 7.05
N SER A 15 17.49 -10.77 7.32
CA SER A 15 16.19 -10.14 7.65
C SER A 15 15.21 -10.11 6.48
N ARG A 16 15.69 -10.38 5.25
CA ARG A 16 14.91 -10.39 4.02
C ARG A 16 14.40 -11.79 3.66
N THR A 17 15.18 -12.84 3.93
CA THR A 17 14.85 -14.22 3.53
C THR A 17 14.50 -15.15 4.69
N GLU A 18 14.77 -14.75 5.93
CA GLU A 18 14.51 -15.52 7.14
C GLU A 18 13.56 -14.76 8.08
N SER A 19 13.58 -15.05 9.38
CA SER A 19 12.88 -14.26 10.38
C SER A 19 13.41 -12.81 10.39
N PRO A 20 12.53 -11.78 10.37
CA PRO A 20 12.97 -10.39 10.36
C PRO A 20 13.74 -9.97 11.61
N ASP A 21 13.54 -10.64 12.74
CA ASP A 21 14.14 -10.32 14.05
C ASP A 21 14.03 -8.83 14.41
N GLY A 22 12.88 -8.23 14.10
CA GLY A 22 12.58 -6.81 14.34
C GLY A 22 13.30 -5.83 13.40
N LYS A 23 13.98 -6.32 12.36
CA LYS A 23 14.62 -5.50 11.32
C LYS A 23 13.70 -5.38 10.11
N THR A 24 13.81 -4.24 9.43
CA THR A 24 13.04 -3.99 8.21
C THR A 24 13.63 -4.69 6.99
N SER A 25 12.87 -4.68 5.89
CA SER A 25 13.29 -5.16 4.57
C SER A 25 12.93 -4.13 3.49
N PRO A 26 13.60 -4.16 2.31
CA PRO A 26 13.19 -3.33 1.18
C PRO A 26 11.72 -3.52 0.81
N GLU A 27 11.21 -4.75 0.96
CA GLU A 27 9.82 -5.11 0.68
C GLU A 27 8.82 -4.47 1.63
N GLU A 28 9.16 -4.38 2.92
CA GLU A 28 8.35 -3.66 3.92
C GLU A 28 8.33 -2.15 3.60
N LEU A 29 9.47 -1.58 3.21
CA LEU A 29 9.55 -0.16 2.84
C LEU A 29 8.74 0.16 1.58
N ILE A 30 8.75 -0.74 0.58
CA ILE A 30 7.90 -0.60 -0.63
C ILE A 30 6.42 -0.72 -0.26
N ALA A 31 6.05 -1.68 0.60
CA ALA A 31 4.68 -1.82 1.08
C ALA A 31 4.22 -0.56 1.83
N ALA A 32 5.03 -0.03 2.74
CA ALA A 32 4.73 1.19 3.49
C ALA A 32 4.58 2.41 2.55
N ALA A 33 5.44 2.53 1.54
CA ALA A 33 5.33 3.57 0.52
C ALA A 33 4.04 3.44 -0.29
N HIS A 34 3.64 2.21 -0.66
CA HIS A 34 2.40 1.96 -1.40
C HIS A 34 1.17 2.30 -0.56
N ALA A 35 1.07 1.80 0.67
CA ALA A 35 -0.02 2.13 1.58
C ALA A 35 -0.18 3.66 1.77
N SER A 36 0.93 4.34 2.05
CA SER A 36 0.93 5.80 2.27
C SER A 36 0.49 6.56 1.02
N CYS A 37 0.99 6.14 -0.15
CA CYS A 37 0.62 6.77 -1.42
C CYS A 37 -0.86 6.54 -1.76
N PHE A 38 -1.36 5.33 -1.52
CA PHE A 38 -2.77 4.99 -1.73
C PHE A 38 -3.68 5.79 -0.79
N ALA A 39 -3.27 6.00 0.47
CA ALA A 39 -4.05 6.79 1.43
C ALA A 39 -4.22 8.24 0.96
N MET A 40 -3.14 8.83 0.43
CA MET A 40 -3.19 10.18 -0.16
C MET A 40 -4.08 10.22 -1.41
N ALA A 41 -3.97 9.24 -2.31
CA ALA A 41 -4.79 9.16 -3.51
C ALA A 41 -6.28 8.99 -3.18
N LEU A 42 -6.61 8.11 -2.24
CA LEU A 42 -7.99 7.88 -1.81
C LEU A 42 -8.57 9.12 -1.11
N SER A 43 -7.81 9.76 -0.22
CA SER A 43 -8.21 11.01 0.42
C SER A 43 -8.51 12.11 -0.61
N PHE A 44 -7.67 12.23 -1.65
CA PHE A 44 -7.88 13.16 -2.75
C PHE A 44 -9.18 12.87 -3.52
N VAL A 45 -9.39 11.63 -3.97
CA VAL A 45 -10.60 11.23 -4.72
C VAL A 45 -11.87 11.46 -3.91
N LEU A 46 -11.85 11.07 -2.62
CA LEU A 46 -12.97 11.28 -1.70
C LEU A 46 -13.26 12.77 -1.48
N GLY A 47 -12.22 13.59 -1.34
CA GLY A 47 -12.33 15.04 -1.20
C GLY A 47 -12.94 15.73 -2.43
N GLU A 48 -12.47 15.39 -3.64
CA GLU A 48 -13.04 15.88 -4.91
C GLU A 48 -14.51 15.47 -5.07
N GLY A 49 -14.87 14.28 -4.58
CA GLY A 49 -16.25 13.81 -4.53
C GLY A 49 -17.12 14.45 -3.45
N GLY A 50 -16.60 15.39 -2.66
CA GLY A 50 -17.34 16.07 -1.58
C GLY A 50 -17.54 15.20 -0.32
N ASN A 51 -16.81 14.10 -0.18
CA ASN A 51 -16.91 13.15 0.92
C ASN A 51 -15.55 12.99 1.63
N PRO A 52 -14.97 14.06 2.20
CA PRO A 52 -13.66 13.97 2.83
C PRO A 52 -13.68 12.93 3.97
N PRO A 53 -12.70 12.01 4.03
CA PRO A 53 -12.69 10.97 5.05
C PRO A 53 -12.38 11.56 6.43
N GLU A 54 -13.03 11.04 7.47
CA GLU A 54 -12.61 11.29 8.86
C GLU A 54 -11.37 10.47 9.22
N ARG A 55 -11.29 9.24 8.69
CA ARG A 55 -10.17 8.33 8.91
C ARG A 55 -9.97 7.45 7.69
N LEU A 56 -8.71 7.22 7.33
CA LEU A 56 -8.29 6.16 6.44
C LEU A 56 -7.18 5.37 7.11
N GLU A 57 -7.31 4.05 7.12
CA GLU A 57 -6.27 3.11 7.51
C GLU A 57 -5.98 2.20 6.32
N ILE A 58 -4.72 2.14 5.93
CA ILE A 58 -4.30 1.32 4.80
C ILE A 58 -3.10 0.51 5.24
N GLY A 59 -3.29 -0.81 5.25
CA GLY A 59 -2.21 -1.78 5.37
C GLY A 59 -1.76 -2.22 3.98
N ALA A 60 -0.47 -2.55 3.86
CA ALA A 60 0.08 -3.18 2.67
C ALA A 60 0.93 -4.38 3.08
N THR A 61 0.71 -5.50 2.41
CA THR A 61 1.49 -6.72 2.58
C THR A 61 2.12 -7.08 1.24
N SER A 62 3.45 -7.06 1.19
CA SER A 62 4.22 -7.51 0.03
C SER A 62 4.54 -9.01 0.14
N THR A 63 4.60 -9.69 -1.00
CA THR A 63 5.06 -11.07 -1.10
C THR A 63 6.39 -11.10 -1.83
N PHE A 64 7.40 -11.70 -1.19
CA PHE A 64 8.73 -11.91 -1.74
C PHE A 64 8.98 -13.40 -1.87
N GLU A 65 9.30 -13.86 -3.08
CA GLU A 65 9.45 -15.28 -3.36
C GLU A 65 10.51 -15.55 -4.43
N GLU A 66 10.96 -16.80 -4.48
CA GLU A 66 11.81 -17.30 -5.55
C GLU A 66 10.94 -17.64 -6.77
N ALA A 67 11.35 -17.15 -7.94
CA ALA A 67 10.68 -17.38 -9.21
C ALA A 67 11.68 -17.26 -10.37
N ASP A 68 11.54 -18.11 -11.38
CA ASP A 68 12.35 -18.08 -12.62
C ASP A 68 13.88 -18.05 -12.39
N GLY A 69 14.35 -18.71 -11.32
CA GLY A 69 15.78 -18.77 -10.97
C GLY A 69 16.33 -17.51 -10.29
N GLY A 70 15.46 -16.60 -9.83
CA GLY A 70 15.80 -15.44 -9.02
C GLY A 70 14.75 -15.16 -7.96
N PHE A 71 14.78 -13.97 -7.35
CA PHE A 71 13.77 -13.52 -6.40
C PHE A 71 12.98 -12.35 -6.97
N ARG A 72 11.68 -12.29 -6.66
CA ARG A 72 10.82 -11.18 -7.04
C ARG A 72 9.84 -10.79 -5.95
N ILE A 73 9.44 -9.52 -5.95
CA ILE A 73 8.24 -9.07 -5.26
C ILE A 73 7.08 -9.40 -6.18
N SER A 74 6.33 -10.45 -5.86
CA SER A 74 5.33 -10.98 -6.78
C SER A 74 3.94 -10.39 -6.57
N ARG A 75 3.61 -10.02 -5.33
CA ARG A 75 2.29 -9.54 -4.94
C ARG A 75 2.36 -8.38 -3.96
N MET A 76 1.36 -7.50 -4.05
CA MET A 76 1.05 -6.48 -3.08
C MET A 76 -0.44 -6.53 -2.73
N GLN A 77 -0.75 -6.74 -1.45
CA GLN A 77 -2.12 -6.76 -0.95
C GLN A 77 -2.38 -5.51 -0.12
N LEU A 78 -3.35 -4.69 -0.53
CA LEU A 78 -3.79 -3.52 0.24
C LEU A 78 -5.06 -3.87 1.02
N ASP A 79 -5.05 -3.61 2.33
CA ASP A 79 -6.25 -3.66 3.19
C ASP A 79 -6.63 -2.22 3.53
N VAL A 80 -7.77 -1.77 3.00
CA VAL A 80 -8.25 -0.39 3.08
C VAL A 80 -9.47 -0.33 3.99
N ARG A 81 -9.40 0.48 5.04
CA ARG A 81 -10.51 0.77 5.93
C ARG A 81 -10.70 2.27 6.01
N GLY A 82 -11.94 2.73 5.88
CA GLY A 82 -12.23 4.16 5.89
C GLY A 82 -13.48 4.48 6.67
N ARG A 83 -13.46 5.58 7.42
CA ARG A 83 -14.65 6.23 7.97
C ARG A 83 -14.93 7.47 7.15
N VAL A 84 -16.03 7.45 6.40
CA VAL A 84 -16.41 8.54 5.48
C VAL A 84 -17.88 8.88 5.69
N PRO A 85 -18.20 9.87 6.55
CA PRO A 85 -19.58 10.22 6.86
C PRO A 85 -20.39 10.58 5.61
N GLY A 86 -21.58 10.01 5.48
CA GLY A 86 -22.51 10.30 4.39
C GLY A 86 -22.23 9.55 3.08
N LEU A 87 -21.13 8.80 2.99
CA LEU A 87 -20.83 7.92 1.86
C LEU A 87 -21.35 6.50 2.14
N ASP A 88 -21.79 5.80 1.11
CA ASP A 88 -22.15 4.39 1.19
C ASP A 88 -21.00 3.47 0.72
N GLU A 89 -21.16 2.16 0.92
CA GLU A 89 -20.15 1.16 0.55
C GLU A 89 -19.86 1.16 -0.96
N GLU A 90 -20.87 1.43 -1.80
CA GLU A 90 -20.69 1.47 -3.24
C GLU A 90 -19.87 2.69 -3.68
N GLY A 91 -20.19 3.86 -3.15
CA GLY A 91 -19.42 5.08 -3.36
C GLY A 91 -17.98 4.97 -2.85
N PHE A 92 -17.79 4.35 -1.67
CA PHE A 92 -16.47 4.11 -1.12
C PHE A 92 -15.65 3.16 -2.01
N ARG A 93 -16.23 2.06 -2.46
CA ARG A 93 -15.58 1.12 -3.38
C ARG A 93 -15.19 1.80 -4.70
N SER A 94 -16.07 2.61 -5.27
CA SER A 94 -15.77 3.37 -6.49
C SER A 94 -14.61 4.36 -6.28
N ALA A 95 -14.54 5.02 -5.12
CA ALA A 95 -13.42 5.89 -4.78
C ALA A 95 -12.10 5.11 -4.63
N VAL A 96 -12.15 3.91 -4.03
CA VAL A 96 -10.98 3.01 -3.91
C VAL A 96 -10.48 2.56 -5.28
N GLU A 97 -11.36 2.18 -6.20
CA GLU A 97 -11.00 1.80 -7.57
C GLU A 97 -10.32 2.96 -8.30
N GLN A 98 -10.88 4.18 -8.19
CA GLN A 98 -10.27 5.37 -8.78
C GLN A 98 -8.90 5.70 -8.14
N ALA A 99 -8.77 5.54 -6.82
CA ALA A 99 -7.51 5.76 -6.12
C ALA A 99 -6.43 4.75 -6.55
N GLU A 100 -6.79 3.49 -6.81
CA GLU A 100 -5.87 2.46 -7.29
C GLU A 100 -5.27 2.82 -8.66
N GLN A 101 -6.08 3.41 -9.55
CA GLN A 101 -5.65 3.91 -10.86
C GLN A 101 -4.83 5.21 -10.75
N GLY A 102 -5.19 6.08 -9.81
CA GLY A 102 -4.54 7.37 -9.61
C GLY A 102 -3.22 7.33 -8.81
N CYS A 103 -3.01 6.29 -8.00
CA CYS A 103 -1.87 6.17 -7.10
C CYS A 103 -0.53 6.03 -7.86
N PRO A 104 0.42 6.98 -7.72
CA PRO A 104 1.72 6.88 -8.38
C PRO A 104 2.50 5.60 -8.07
N VAL A 105 2.44 5.09 -6.84
CA VAL A 105 3.13 3.85 -6.46
C VAL A 105 2.46 2.63 -7.08
N SER A 106 1.11 2.56 -7.11
CA SER A 106 0.40 1.52 -7.88
C SER A 106 0.85 1.52 -9.34
N ASN A 107 0.93 2.70 -9.95
CA ASN A 107 1.36 2.87 -11.35
C ASN A 107 2.79 2.39 -11.58
N ALA A 108 3.71 2.62 -10.64
CA ALA A 108 5.09 2.16 -10.74
C ALA A 108 5.23 0.62 -10.60
N LEU A 109 4.35 -0.02 -9.84
CA LEU A 109 4.39 -1.48 -9.59
C LEU A 109 3.58 -2.29 -10.61
N ARG A 110 2.59 -1.67 -11.26
CA ARG A 110 1.67 -2.34 -12.19
C ARG A 110 2.43 -3.03 -13.33
N GLY A 111 1.97 -4.24 -13.66
CA GLY A 111 2.56 -5.09 -14.71
C GLY A 111 3.72 -5.95 -14.22
N ASN A 112 4.34 -5.61 -13.09
CA ASN A 112 5.42 -6.41 -12.48
C ASN A 112 4.96 -7.15 -11.21
N VAL A 113 4.11 -6.48 -10.42
CA VAL A 113 3.56 -6.96 -9.15
C VAL A 113 2.05 -7.15 -9.30
N ASP A 114 1.52 -8.28 -8.83
CA ASP A 114 0.08 -8.51 -8.72
C ASP A 114 -0.49 -7.67 -7.56
N ILE A 115 -1.31 -6.67 -7.86
CA ILE A 115 -1.87 -5.75 -6.86
C ILE A 115 -3.32 -6.14 -6.62
N SER A 116 -3.66 -6.44 -5.37
CA SER A 116 -5.03 -6.70 -4.95
C SER A 116 -5.44 -5.78 -3.81
N VAL A 117 -6.66 -5.23 -3.88
CA VAL A 117 -7.20 -4.31 -2.86
C VAL A 117 -8.44 -4.92 -2.22
N SER A 118 -8.45 -4.99 -0.90
CA SER A 118 -9.63 -5.25 -0.06
C SER A 118 -10.04 -3.92 0.56
N ALA A 119 -11.34 -3.60 0.52
CA ALA A 119 -11.84 -2.34 1.07
C ALA A 119 -13.11 -2.55 1.90
N ARG A 120 -13.21 -1.80 3.00
CA ARG A 120 -14.39 -1.76 3.86
C ARG A 120 -14.64 -0.34 4.36
N LEU A 121 -15.88 0.12 4.23
CA LEU A 121 -16.34 1.32 4.92
C LEU A 121 -16.67 0.98 6.39
N GLU A 122 -16.23 1.83 7.30
CA GLU A 122 -16.48 1.74 8.73
C GLU A 122 -17.47 2.85 9.14
N GLY A 123 -18.47 2.48 9.94
CA GLY A 123 -19.52 3.39 10.43
C GLY A 123 -19.08 4.21 11.63
#